data_AF-A0A2N5RI70-F1
#
_entry.id   AF-A0A2N5RI70-F1
#
_cell.length_a   1.000
_cell.length_b   1.000
_cell.length_c   1.000
_cell.angle_alpha   90.00
_cell.angle_beta   90.00
_cell.angle_gamma   90.00
#
_symmetry.space_group_name_H-M   'P 1'
#
loop_
_entity.id
_entity.type
_entity.pdbx_description
1 polymer ?
#
loop_
_entity_poly.entity_id
_entity_poly.type
_entity_poly.pdbx_seq_one_letter_code
_entity_poly.pdbx_strand_id
1 'polypeptide(L)'
;MVVDYRDLENFTTCPRKFYLSRGQEPFYSSTFEDLLFVGFSLENPVVEAEFEGMKLIARPDLVVKEQGGWRIVLKKRAKKFKEKYALEAAYHAFVFTKAGLVVSGVEILSDSFSRRMENWRNLMPVVENILLEMRETSEDPDPKVGRHCRYCDFLEDCEKKLLERKSLLLVNGIGEETRKILYDMGIETIEDLSNADQRTMEKVFGKEKGRRFILAARAFLEDRVIVIEPPERLPEGIVVDIEYYPAEERDFLYGFLIDDEYRYFLFEEEKDKLVEFLNSLDSSSRFYHYHGPEKRKILRMVNRFTFLDVFSILKRHFVFPVMSYSLKRIARYLGYEWRTPLNGYEIISLYETWRKTKDAEILKQMLLYNEDDVRATKKVLDFMRSHSSFS
;
A
#
# COMPACT_ATOMS: atom_id res chain seq x y z
N MET A 1 4.92 -4.61 26.62
CA MET A 1 4.62 -4.16 25.24
C MET A 1 4.46 -2.65 25.27
N VAL A 2 5.18 -1.93 24.40
CA VAL A 2 4.98 -0.50 24.16
C VAL A 2 4.01 -0.34 23.01
N VAL A 3 3.00 0.52 23.15
CA VAL A 3 1.94 0.71 22.15
C VAL A 3 1.76 2.21 21.89
N ASP A 4 1.78 2.61 20.62
CA ASP A 4 1.32 3.92 20.18
C ASP A 4 0.06 3.84 19.29
N TYR A 5 -0.45 4.99 18.82
CA TYR A 5 -1.62 4.99 17.95
C TYR A 5 -1.39 4.26 16.62
N ARG A 6 -0.16 4.24 16.09
CA ARG A 6 0.15 3.53 14.84
C ARG A 6 0.01 2.03 15.03
N ASP A 7 0.37 1.51 16.19
CA ASP A 7 0.14 0.10 16.53
C ASP A 7 -1.36 -0.23 16.54
N LEU A 8 -2.17 0.64 17.15
CA LEU A 8 -3.63 0.51 17.17
C LEU A 8 -4.23 0.60 15.75
N GLU A 9 -3.76 1.54 14.93
CA GLU A 9 -4.17 1.67 13.52
C GLU A 9 -3.76 0.44 12.69
N ASN A 10 -2.56 -0.08 12.91
CA ASN A 10 -2.05 -1.27 12.23
C ASN A 10 -2.86 -2.51 12.62
N PHE A 11 -3.13 -2.71 13.91
CA PHE A 11 -3.93 -3.83 14.40
C PHE A 11 -5.36 -3.78 13.86
N THR A 12 -6.03 -2.64 13.95
CA THR A 12 -7.40 -2.48 13.42
C THR A 12 -7.46 -2.66 11.90
N THR A 13 -6.41 -2.27 11.18
CA THR A 13 -6.30 -2.48 9.73
C THR A 13 -6.05 -3.94 9.39
N CYS A 14 -5.12 -4.60 10.08
CA CYS A 14 -4.72 -5.99 9.85
C CYS A 14 -4.05 -6.59 11.10
N PRO A 15 -4.80 -7.33 11.94
CA PRO A 15 -4.26 -7.95 13.15
C PRO A 15 -3.05 -8.84 12.90
N ARG A 16 -3.07 -9.57 11.76
CA ARG A 16 -1.97 -10.44 11.36
C ARG A 16 -0.70 -9.65 11.00
N LYS A 17 -0.82 -8.55 10.25
CA LYS A 17 0.32 -7.68 9.95
C LYS A 17 0.92 -7.16 11.26
N PHE A 18 0.08 -6.68 12.17
CA PHE A 18 0.52 -6.23 13.50
C PHE A 18 1.27 -7.34 14.24
N TYR A 19 0.70 -8.55 14.30
CA TYR A 19 1.32 -9.73 14.93
C TYR A 19 2.71 -10.04 14.35
N LEU A 20 2.84 -10.08 13.01
CA LEU A 20 4.10 -10.36 12.33
C LEU A 20 5.13 -9.24 12.44
N SER A 21 4.70 -8.00 12.70
CA SER A 21 5.59 -6.85 12.91
C SER A 21 6.01 -6.63 14.37
N ARG A 22 5.54 -7.45 15.33
CA ARG A 22 5.88 -7.29 16.75
C ARG A 22 7.39 -7.42 16.98
N GLY A 23 7.92 -6.57 17.86
CA GLY A 23 9.33 -6.58 18.27
C GLY A 23 10.18 -5.42 17.73
N GLN A 24 9.63 -4.57 16.87
CA GLN A 24 10.23 -3.27 16.57
C GLN A 24 9.82 -2.28 17.65
N GLU A 25 10.65 -2.09 18.67
CA GLU A 25 10.39 -1.04 19.67
C GLU A 25 10.64 0.32 19.02
N PRO A 26 9.63 1.21 19.00
CA PRO A 26 9.86 2.55 18.55
C PRO A 26 10.71 3.30 19.58
N PHE A 27 11.81 3.90 19.13
CA PHE A 27 12.64 4.76 19.95
C PHE A 27 11.99 6.13 20.10
N TYR A 28 11.75 6.56 21.34
CA TYR A 28 11.22 7.89 21.65
C TYR A 28 12.18 8.61 22.60
N SER A 29 12.58 9.84 22.25
CA SER A 29 13.23 10.74 23.21
C SER A 29 12.16 11.63 23.86
N SER A 30 11.94 11.48 25.16
CA SER A 30 11.12 12.40 25.94
C SER A 30 12.00 13.58 26.38
N THR A 31 11.72 14.79 25.87
CA THR A 31 12.48 15.99 26.26
C THR A 31 11.68 16.98 27.10
N PHE A 32 10.40 16.72 27.40
CA PHE A 32 9.51 17.76 27.97
C PHE A 32 8.39 17.27 28.92
N GLU A 33 8.48 16.07 29.50
CA GLU A 33 7.44 15.55 30.42
C GLU A 33 7.17 16.50 31.60
N ASP A 34 8.23 17.03 32.22
CA ASP A 34 8.13 17.91 33.39
C ASP A 34 7.33 19.20 33.10
N LEU A 35 7.43 19.76 31.88
CA LEU A 35 6.73 20.99 31.51
C LEU A 35 5.22 20.80 31.38
N LEU A 36 4.80 19.59 31.01
CA LEU A 36 3.38 19.26 30.90
C LEU A 36 2.74 19.20 32.29
N PHE A 37 3.42 18.60 33.28
CA PHE A 37 2.92 18.56 34.66
C PHE A 37 2.91 19.94 35.35
N VAL A 38 3.74 20.88 34.90
CA VAL A 38 3.75 22.29 35.38
C VAL A 38 2.69 23.16 34.66
N GLY A 39 2.00 22.63 33.65
CA GLY A 39 0.83 23.28 33.05
C GLY A 39 1.10 24.12 31.80
N PHE A 40 2.26 23.97 31.16
CA PHE A 40 2.57 24.65 29.89
C PHE A 40 1.91 23.96 28.70
N SER A 41 1.46 24.76 27.73
CA SER A 41 1.06 24.25 26.40
C SER A 41 2.31 23.79 25.64
N LEU A 42 2.27 22.61 25.02
CA LEU A 42 3.42 21.99 24.38
C LEU A 42 3.08 21.50 22.98
N GLU A 43 4.00 21.71 22.05
CA GLU A 43 3.96 21.06 20.73
C GLU A 43 4.61 19.68 20.80
N ASN A 44 3.99 18.70 20.15
CA ASN A 44 4.46 17.31 20.08
C ASN A 44 4.86 16.68 21.44
N PRO A 45 4.07 16.84 22.52
CA PRO A 45 4.41 16.22 23.79
C PRO A 45 4.37 14.69 23.67
N VAL A 46 5.17 14.03 24.51
CA VAL A 46 5.07 12.58 24.74
C VAL A 46 4.39 12.40 26.09
N VAL A 47 3.26 11.70 26.11
CA VAL A 47 2.58 11.30 27.34
C VAL A 47 2.54 9.80 27.39
N GLU A 48 3.00 9.26 28.52
CA GLU A 48 3.05 7.83 28.79
C GLU A 48 2.01 7.46 29.85
N ALA A 49 1.39 6.30 29.71
CA ALA A 49 0.52 5.74 30.73
C ALA A 49 0.62 4.22 30.77
N GLU A 50 0.43 3.63 31.95
CA GLU A 50 0.29 2.18 32.08
C GLU A 50 -1.17 1.78 31.94
N PHE A 51 -1.41 0.69 31.20
CA PHE A 51 -2.71 0.07 31.10
C PHE A 51 -2.53 -1.43 30.94
N GLU A 52 -3.02 -2.23 31.88
CA GLU A 52 -3.13 -3.68 31.71
C GLU A 52 -1.77 -4.37 31.37
N GLY A 53 -0.67 -3.85 31.94
CA GLY A 53 0.71 -4.31 31.70
C GLY A 53 1.36 -3.79 30.40
N MET A 54 0.66 -2.93 29.66
CA MET A 54 1.16 -2.23 28.48
C MET A 54 1.61 -0.82 28.83
N LYS A 55 2.69 -0.37 28.20
CA LYS A 55 3.13 1.03 28.21
C LYS A 55 2.52 1.72 27.00
N LEU A 56 1.52 2.57 27.21
CA LEU A 56 0.86 3.33 26.16
C LEU A 56 1.55 4.68 25.96
N ILE A 57 1.72 5.08 24.70
CA ILE A 57 2.37 6.33 24.32
C ILE A 57 1.41 7.16 23.46
N ALA A 58 1.20 8.42 23.86
CA ALA A 58 0.46 9.43 23.12
C ALA A 58 1.37 10.57 22.66
N ARG A 59 1.29 10.89 21.37
CA ARG A 59 2.04 11.97 20.71
C ARG A 59 1.15 12.88 19.86
N PRO A 60 0.26 13.67 20.47
CA PRO A 60 -0.54 14.63 19.71
C PRO A 60 0.33 15.75 19.14
N ASP A 61 -0.13 16.45 18.10
CA ASP A 61 0.64 17.54 17.50
C ASP A 61 0.78 18.76 18.41
N LEU A 62 -0.23 19.02 19.25
CA LEU A 62 -0.23 20.12 20.22
C LEU A 62 -1.17 19.79 21.39
N VAL A 63 -0.80 20.23 22.59
CA VAL A 63 -1.71 20.29 23.75
C VAL A 63 -1.76 21.69 24.32
N VAL A 64 -2.97 22.13 24.65
CA VAL A 64 -3.23 23.47 25.21
C VAL A 64 -3.86 23.33 26.58
N LYS A 65 -3.28 23.99 27.58
CA LYS A 65 -3.87 24.05 28.92
C LYS A 65 -5.06 25.01 28.94
N GLU A 66 -6.20 24.54 29.40
CA GLU A 66 -7.43 25.31 29.58
C GLU A 66 -7.98 25.14 31.01
N GLN A 67 -8.93 26.00 31.41
CA GLN A 67 -9.57 25.92 32.74
C GLN A 67 -10.21 24.54 33.02
N GLY A 68 -10.72 23.88 31.97
CA GLY A 68 -11.38 22.57 32.08
C GLY A 68 -10.47 21.35 31.85
N GLY A 69 -9.16 21.54 31.73
CA GLY A 69 -8.20 20.47 31.44
C GLY A 69 -7.34 20.74 30.21
N TRP A 70 -6.81 19.67 29.63
CA TRP A 70 -5.97 19.71 28.43
C TRP A 70 -6.83 19.55 27.17
N ARG A 71 -6.74 20.52 26.27
CA ARG A 71 -7.26 20.37 24.91
C ARG A 71 -6.17 19.75 24.04
N ILE A 72 -6.47 18.60 23.47
CA ILE A 72 -5.59 17.88 22.55
C ILE A 72 -5.88 18.35 21.12
N VAL A 73 -4.85 18.66 20.35
CA VAL A 73 -4.97 19.11 18.95
C VAL A 73 -4.21 18.15 18.05
N LEU A 74 -4.90 17.61 17.06
CA LEU A 74 -4.35 16.70 16.05
C LEU A 74 -4.39 17.37 14.68
N LYS A 75 -3.24 17.56 14.05
CA LYS A 75 -3.07 18.15 12.72
C LYS A 75 -3.08 17.05 11.66
N LYS A 76 -3.84 17.25 10.58
CA LYS A 76 -4.01 16.28 9.48
C LYS A 76 -3.82 16.98 8.13
N ARG A 77 -3.10 16.32 7.22
CA ARG A 77 -3.04 16.70 5.81
C ARG A 77 -4.14 15.94 5.05
N ALA A 78 -5.39 16.40 5.14
CA ALA A 78 -6.54 15.71 4.53
C ALA A 78 -7.66 16.67 4.13
N LYS A 79 -8.22 16.49 2.92
CA LYS A 79 -9.34 17.33 2.44
C LYS A 79 -10.68 17.05 3.14
N LYS A 80 -10.83 15.88 3.76
CA LYS A 80 -12.07 15.43 4.40
C LYS A 80 -11.76 14.69 5.70
N PHE A 81 -12.68 14.79 6.65
CA PHE A 81 -12.67 14.01 7.88
C PHE A 81 -12.78 12.51 7.59
N LYS A 82 -12.09 11.68 8.39
CA LYS A 82 -12.13 10.20 8.32
C LYS A 82 -12.37 9.65 9.72
N GLU A 83 -13.12 8.55 9.82
CA GLU A 83 -13.45 7.91 11.11
C GLU A 83 -12.21 7.53 11.93
N LYS A 84 -11.12 7.13 11.27
CA LYS A 84 -9.85 6.85 11.95
C LYS A 84 -9.31 8.04 12.76
N TYR A 85 -9.60 9.29 12.38
CA TYR A 85 -9.20 10.45 13.18
C TYR A 85 -9.97 10.53 14.50
N ALA A 86 -11.21 10.04 14.54
CA ALA A 86 -11.98 9.95 15.77
C ALA A 86 -11.40 8.90 16.72
N LEU A 87 -10.95 7.77 16.18
CA LEU A 87 -10.27 6.73 16.94
C LEU A 87 -8.92 7.21 17.48
N GLU A 88 -8.14 7.93 16.67
CA GLU A 88 -6.90 8.60 17.09
C GLU A 88 -7.14 9.58 18.25
N ALA A 89 -8.15 10.45 18.10
CA ALA A 89 -8.56 11.38 19.14
C ALA A 89 -8.91 10.66 20.45
N ALA A 90 -9.69 9.59 20.37
CA ALA A 90 -10.06 8.78 21.52
C ALA A 90 -8.85 8.10 22.17
N TYR A 91 -7.91 7.60 21.36
CA TYR A 91 -6.68 6.97 21.86
C TYR A 91 -5.82 7.96 22.65
N HIS A 92 -5.53 9.14 22.10
CA HIS A 92 -4.76 10.15 22.84
C HIS A 92 -5.48 10.58 24.12
N ALA A 93 -6.79 10.78 24.07
CA ALA A 93 -7.56 11.13 25.25
C ALA A 93 -7.57 10.01 26.30
N PHE A 94 -7.60 8.75 25.87
CA PHE A 94 -7.50 7.58 26.74
C PHE A 94 -6.15 7.54 27.47
N VAL A 95 -5.04 7.68 26.76
CA VAL A 95 -3.69 7.72 27.36
C VAL A 95 -3.54 8.89 28.33
N PHE A 96 -3.98 10.09 27.95
CA PHE A 96 -3.96 11.25 28.83
C PHE A 96 -4.77 11.01 30.11
N THR A 97 -5.97 10.44 29.98
CA THR A 97 -6.83 10.12 31.14
C THR A 97 -6.16 9.09 32.06
N LYS A 98 -5.52 8.05 31.49
CA LYS A 98 -4.77 7.04 32.26
C LYS A 98 -3.51 7.62 32.92
N ALA A 99 -2.90 8.64 32.34
CA ALA A 99 -1.81 9.42 32.93
C ALA A 99 -2.27 10.42 34.01
N GLY A 100 -3.57 10.45 34.35
CA GLY A 100 -4.13 11.37 35.34
C GLY A 100 -4.38 12.79 34.82
N LEU A 101 -4.29 13.01 33.51
CA LEU A 101 -4.50 14.31 32.88
C LEU A 101 -5.96 14.45 32.44
N VAL A 102 -6.66 15.43 33.02
CA VAL A 102 -8.05 15.75 32.62
C VAL A 102 -8.08 16.31 31.21
N VAL A 103 -8.82 15.67 30.30
CA VAL A 103 -8.98 16.12 28.90
C VAL A 103 -10.25 16.97 28.75
N SER A 104 -10.09 18.23 28.36
CA SER A 104 -11.20 19.18 28.13
C SER A 104 -11.85 18.99 26.76
N GLY A 105 -11.10 18.46 25.79
CA GLY A 105 -11.58 18.16 24.45
C GLY A 105 -10.47 17.73 23.51
N VAL A 106 -10.88 17.23 22.34
CA VAL A 106 -9.95 16.92 21.25
C VAL A 106 -10.40 17.65 19.99
N GLU A 107 -9.47 18.29 19.31
CA GLU A 107 -9.70 19.05 18.09
C GLU A 107 -8.86 18.47 16.96
N ILE A 108 -9.48 18.28 15.80
CA ILE A 108 -8.81 17.80 14.59
C ILE A 108 -8.77 18.95 13.60
N LEU A 109 -7.55 19.35 13.23
CA LEU A 109 -7.27 20.45 12.34
C LEU A 109 -6.69 19.94 11.03
N SER A 110 -7.11 20.54 9.93
CA SER A 110 -6.52 20.39 8.62
C SER A 110 -6.62 21.70 7.86
N ASP A 111 -5.84 21.86 6.79
CA ASP A 111 -5.93 23.02 5.89
C ASP A 111 -7.34 23.17 5.27
N SER A 112 -8.14 22.10 5.25
CA SER A 112 -9.49 22.09 4.67
C SER A 112 -10.64 22.05 5.69
N PHE A 113 -10.38 21.74 6.96
CA PHE A 113 -11.43 21.65 7.97
C PHE A 113 -10.88 21.78 9.40
N SER A 114 -11.70 22.30 10.31
CA SER A 114 -11.50 22.17 11.76
C SER A 114 -12.72 21.48 12.36
N ARG A 115 -12.49 20.53 13.26
CA ARG A 115 -13.55 19.82 13.97
C ARG A 115 -13.18 19.56 15.42
N ARG A 116 -13.94 20.15 16.34
CA ARG A 116 -13.95 19.72 17.74
C ARG A 116 -14.73 18.42 17.87
N MET A 117 -14.15 17.43 18.53
CA MET A 117 -14.79 16.14 18.74
C MET A 117 -15.74 16.23 19.94
N GLU A 118 -17.02 15.90 19.71
CA GLU A 118 -18.03 15.89 20.77
C GLU A 118 -18.11 14.54 21.48
N ASN A 119 -17.95 13.44 20.73
CA ASN A 119 -18.21 12.08 21.20
C ASN A 119 -16.94 11.23 21.42
N TRP A 120 -15.76 11.84 21.56
CA TRP A 120 -14.51 11.08 21.76
C TRP A 120 -14.54 10.22 23.03
N ARG A 121 -15.26 10.66 24.07
CA ARG A 121 -15.46 9.88 25.31
C ARG A 121 -16.18 8.56 25.05
N ASN A 122 -17.15 8.55 24.15
CA ASN A 122 -17.91 7.34 23.79
C ASN A 122 -17.05 6.32 23.03
N LEU A 123 -15.91 6.76 22.47
CA LEU A 123 -14.97 5.91 21.76
C LEU A 123 -13.85 5.37 22.68
N MET A 124 -13.72 5.87 23.92
CA MET A 124 -12.73 5.37 24.87
C MET A 124 -12.92 3.88 25.20
N PRO A 125 -14.14 3.36 25.43
CA PRO A 125 -14.35 1.91 25.60
C PRO A 125 -13.98 1.10 24.34
N VAL A 126 -14.12 1.69 23.15
CA VAL A 126 -13.70 1.04 21.90
C VAL A 126 -12.17 0.91 21.85
N VAL A 127 -11.45 1.97 22.21
CA VAL A 127 -9.98 1.95 22.34
C VAL A 127 -9.54 0.90 23.37
N GLU A 128 -10.19 0.88 24.52
CA GLU A 128 -9.92 -0.09 25.58
C GLU A 128 -10.06 -1.53 25.10
N ASN A 129 -11.19 -1.85 24.45
CA ASN A 129 -11.42 -3.19 23.89
C ASN A 129 -10.37 -3.57 22.84
N ILE A 130 -9.99 -2.64 21.94
CA ILE A 130 -8.95 -2.89 20.94
C ILE A 130 -7.60 -3.18 21.63
N LEU A 131 -7.23 -2.43 22.66
CA LEU A 131 -5.98 -2.64 23.41
C LEU A 131 -5.97 -3.99 24.12
N LEU A 132 -7.11 -4.42 24.69
CA LEU A 132 -7.25 -5.74 25.29
C LEU A 132 -7.11 -6.84 24.23
N GLU A 133 -7.79 -6.73 23.08
CA GLU A 133 -7.65 -7.67 21.96
C GLU A 133 -6.20 -7.74 21.44
N MET A 134 -5.53 -6.59 21.32
CA MET A 134 -4.12 -6.51 20.92
C MET A 134 -3.22 -7.29 21.88
N ARG A 135 -3.44 -7.15 23.19
CA ARG A 135 -2.70 -7.85 24.25
C ARG A 135 -2.97 -9.35 24.21
N GLU A 136 -4.23 -9.74 24.05
CA GLU A 136 -4.68 -11.14 24.07
C GLU A 136 -4.34 -11.90 22.78
N THR A 137 -4.06 -11.20 21.69
CA THR A 137 -3.60 -11.82 20.44
C THR A 137 -2.23 -12.46 20.69
N SER A 138 -2.18 -13.74 21.03
CA SER A 138 -0.96 -14.51 21.27
C SER A 138 -0.62 -15.48 20.13
N GLU A 139 -1.60 -15.81 19.30
CA GLU A 139 -1.46 -16.72 18.16
C GLU A 139 -1.49 -15.94 16.84
N ASP A 140 -0.88 -16.52 15.80
CA ASP A 140 -0.87 -15.96 14.45
C ASP A 140 -2.31 -15.82 13.91
N PRO A 141 -2.84 -14.59 13.76
CA PRO A 141 -4.23 -14.38 13.33
C PRO A 141 -4.47 -14.87 11.89
N ASP A 142 -5.73 -15.03 11.53
CA ASP A 142 -6.07 -15.33 10.14
C ASP A 142 -5.91 -14.10 9.22
N PRO A 143 -5.37 -14.31 8.00
CA PRO A 143 -5.24 -13.25 7.02
C PRO A 143 -6.58 -12.59 6.69
N LYS A 144 -6.64 -11.26 6.85
CA LYS A 144 -7.72 -10.42 6.34
C LYS A 144 -7.28 -9.78 5.03
N VAL A 145 -8.03 -10.00 3.96
CA VAL A 145 -7.72 -9.44 2.64
C VAL A 145 -8.33 -8.05 2.52
N GLY A 146 -7.51 -7.06 2.20
CA GLY A 146 -7.95 -5.69 2.02
C GLY A 146 -7.03 -4.88 1.11
N ARG A 147 -7.37 -3.62 0.87
CA ARG A 147 -6.59 -2.72 0.00
C ARG A 147 -5.13 -2.54 0.47
N HIS A 148 -4.89 -2.65 1.78
CA HIS A 148 -3.55 -2.54 2.37
C HIS A 148 -2.61 -3.68 1.95
N CYS A 149 -3.14 -4.84 1.53
CA CYS A 149 -2.35 -6.02 1.16
C CYS A 149 -1.43 -5.76 -0.05
N ARG A 150 -1.81 -4.84 -0.96
CA ARG A 150 -1.06 -4.54 -2.19
C ARG A 150 0.39 -4.13 -1.93
N TYR A 151 0.65 -3.52 -0.78
CA TYR A 151 1.97 -3.01 -0.37
C TYR A 151 2.46 -3.69 0.92
N CYS A 152 1.87 -4.82 1.29
CA CYS A 152 2.23 -5.53 2.51
C CYS A 152 3.37 -6.51 2.23
N ASP A 153 4.45 -6.43 3.01
CA ASP A 153 5.60 -7.32 2.86
C ASP A 153 5.28 -8.78 3.26
N PHE A 154 4.28 -8.98 4.11
CA PHE A 154 3.83 -10.31 4.56
C PHE A 154 2.77 -10.94 3.65
N LEU A 155 2.52 -10.40 2.44
CA LEU A 155 1.47 -10.92 1.55
C LEU A 155 1.75 -12.37 1.13
N GLU A 156 3.02 -12.74 0.94
CA GLU A 156 3.45 -14.09 0.58
C GLU A 156 3.16 -15.10 1.71
N ASP A 157 3.43 -14.72 2.97
CA ASP A 157 3.07 -15.54 4.15
C ASP A 157 1.56 -15.63 4.37
N CYS A 158 0.80 -14.62 3.91
CA CYS A 158 -0.66 -14.66 3.84
C CYS A 158 -1.17 -15.65 2.81
N GLU A 159 -0.58 -15.69 1.62
CA GLU A 159 -0.95 -16.66 0.60
C GLU A 159 -0.71 -18.09 1.06
N LYS A 160 0.46 -18.39 1.63
CA LYS A 160 0.76 -19.74 2.15
C LYS A 160 -0.28 -20.23 3.14
N LYS A 161 -0.59 -19.41 4.16
CA LYS A 161 -1.60 -19.76 5.18
C LYS A 161 -3.01 -19.90 4.60
N LEU A 162 -3.39 -19.03 3.65
CA LEU A 162 -4.69 -19.16 2.99
C LEU A 162 -4.79 -20.42 2.12
N LEU A 163 -3.69 -20.82 1.48
CA LEU A 163 -3.62 -22.03 0.67
C LEU A 163 -3.72 -23.29 1.52
N GLU A 164 -2.99 -23.36 2.63
CA GLU A 164 -3.10 -24.44 3.63
C GLU A 164 -4.54 -24.59 4.15
N ARG A 165 -5.25 -23.47 4.31
CA ARG A 165 -6.65 -23.41 4.72
C ARG A 165 -7.64 -23.54 3.58
N LYS A 166 -7.18 -23.78 2.35
CA LYS A 166 -8.03 -23.96 1.16
C LYS A 166 -8.99 -22.79 0.92
N SER A 167 -8.58 -21.59 1.29
CA SER A 167 -9.46 -20.43 1.39
C SER A 167 -9.73 -19.78 0.04
N LEU A 168 -11.01 -19.47 -0.23
CA LEU A 168 -11.44 -18.68 -1.38
C LEU A 168 -10.84 -17.27 -1.41
N LEU A 169 -10.36 -16.76 -0.27
CA LEU A 169 -9.75 -15.43 -0.17
C LEU A 169 -8.43 -15.29 -0.95
N LEU A 170 -7.82 -16.40 -1.38
CA LEU A 170 -6.67 -16.38 -2.30
C LEU A 170 -7.01 -15.74 -3.65
N VAL A 171 -8.24 -15.94 -4.13
CA VAL A 171 -8.61 -15.49 -5.46
C VAL A 171 -8.95 -14.00 -5.42
N ASN A 172 -8.14 -13.19 -6.11
CA ASN A 172 -8.36 -11.76 -6.23
C ASN A 172 -9.77 -11.47 -6.78
N GLY A 173 -10.51 -10.60 -6.07
CA GLY A 173 -11.88 -10.24 -6.40
C GLY A 173 -12.95 -11.02 -5.65
N ILE A 174 -12.56 -12.04 -4.85
CA ILE A 174 -13.45 -12.70 -3.89
C ILE A 174 -13.37 -11.96 -2.54
N GLY A 175 -14.25 -10.97 -2.39
CA GLY A 175 -14.52 -10.31 -1.12
C GLY A 175 -15.61 -11.04 -0.32
N GLU A 176 -16.04 -10.45 0.80
CA GLU A 176 -17.03 -11.05 1.70
C GLU A 176 -18.36 -11.37 1.01
N GLU A 177 -18.90 -10.44 0.22
CA GLU A 177 -20.17 -10.62 -0.50
C GLU A 177 -20.08 -11.72 -1.56
N THR A 178 -19.00 -11.73 -2.34
CA THR A 178 -18.78 -12.77 -3.36
C THR A 178 -18.64 -14.15 -2.72
N ARG A 179 -17.96 -14.23 -1.58
CA ARG A 179 -17.79 -15.48 -0.84
C ARG A 179 -19.12 -16.03 -0.29
N LYS A 180 -20.01 -15.16 0.20
CA LYS A 180 -21.37 -15.57 0.61
C LYS A 180 -22.12 -16.24 -0.55
N ILE A 181 -22.09 -15.62 -1.73
CA ILE A 181 -22.72 -16.18 -2.93
C ILE A 181 -22.11 -17.55 -3.30
N LEU A 182 -20.78 -17.70 -3.21
CA LEU A 182 -20.11 -18.98 -3.48
C LEU A 182 -20.51 -20.07 -2.48
N TYR A 183 -20.62 -19.73 -1.19
CA TYR A 183 -21.10 -20.65 -0.16
C TYR A 183 -22.55 -21.09 -0.42
N ASP A 184 -23.43 -20.16 -0.81
CA ASP A 184 -24.81 -20.50 -1.19
C ASP A 184 -24.89 -21.43 -2.42
N MET A 185 -23.85 -21.42 -3.26
CA MET A 185 -23.67 -22.33 -4.40
C MET A 185 -23.00 -23.66 -4.02
N GLY A 186 -22.62 -23.87 -2.76
CA GLY A 186 -21.89 -25.05 -2.28
C GLY A 186 -20.40 -25.05 -2.62
N ILE A 187 -19.82 -23.90 -2.95
CA ILE A 187 -18.39 -23.72 -3.24
C ILE A 187 -17.74 -23.12 -1.99
N GLU A 188 -17.09 -23.95 -1.18
CA GLU A 188 -16.53 -23.53 0.11
C GLU A 188 -15.01 -23.36 0.11
N THR A 189 -14.33 -24.13 -0.75
CA THR A 189 -12.87 -24.19 -0.83
C THR A 189 -12.34 -23.79 -2.19
N ILE A 190 -11.03 -23.51 -2.25
CA ILE A 190 -10.35 -23.25 -3.53
C ILE A 190 -10.41 -24.48 -4.44
N GLU A 191 -10.40 -25.70 -3.91
CA GLU A 191 -10.59 -26.93 -4.68
C GLU A 191 -12.00 -27.00 -5.30
N ASP A 192 -13.05 -26.69 -4.54
CA ASP A 192 -14.42 -26.63 -5.07
C ASP A 192 -14.50 -25.60 -6.20
N LEU A 193 -13.88 -24.42 -6.00
CA LEU A 193 -13.89 -23.36 -6.98
C LEU A 193 -13.14 -23.75 -8.27
N SER A 194 -12.05 -24.51 -8.15
CA SER A 194 -11.29 -24.99 -9.31
C SER A 194 -12.06 -26.00 -10.18
N ASN A 195 -13.03 -26.69 -9.56
CA ASN A 195 -13.90 -27.70 -10.18
C ASN A 195 -15.32 -27.19 -10.48
N ALA A 196 -15.63 -25.93 -10.16
CA ALA A 196 -16.94 -25.35 -10.37
C ALA A 196 -17.35 -25.34 -11.85
N ASP A 197 -18.65 -25.52 -12.12
CA ASP A 197 -19.20 -25.47 -13.47
C ASP A 197 -19.04 -24.07 -14.08
N GLN A 198 -18.34 -23.99 -15.21
CA GLN A 198 -18.02 -22.72 -15.86
C GLN A 198 -19.29 -21.95 -16.28
N ARG A 199 -20.32 -22.62 -16.81
CA ARG A 199 -21.53 -21.94 -17.28
C ARG A 199 -22.27 -21.27 -16.13
N THR A 200 -22.34 -21.94 -14.98
CA THR A 200 -22.95 -21.42 -13.76
C THR A 200 -22.15 -20.22 -13.25
N MET A 201 -20.83 -20.34 -13.17
CA MET A 201 -19.95 -19.25 -12.71
C MET A 201 -20.03 -18.01 -13.63
N GLU A 202 -20.07 -18.20 -14.95
CA GLU A 202 -20.23 -17.12 -15.93
C GLU A 202 -21.61 -16.46 -15.85
N LYS A 203 -22.67 -17.22 -15.53
CA LYS A 203 -24.03 -16.70 -15.36
C LYS A 203 -24.15 -15.82 -14.11
N VAL A 204 -23.52 -16.23 -13.00
CA VAL A 204 -23.62 -15.52 -11.71
C VAL A 204 -22.70 -14.31 -11.65
N PHE A 205 -21.44 -14.44 -12.08
CA PHE A 205 -20.42 -13.40 -11.92
C PHE A 205 -20.07 -12.65 -13.22
N GLY A 206 -20.64 -13.08 -14.35
CA GLY A 206 -20.28 -12.60 -15.68
C GLY A 206 -19.16 -13.44 -16.32
N LYS A 207 -19.13 -13.46 -17.66
CA LYS A 207 -18.26 -14.35 -18.46
C LYS A 207 -16.78 -14.26 -18.07
N GLU A 208 -16.24 -13.04 -18.01
CA GLU A 208 -14.83 -12.84 -17.71
C GLU A 208 -14.50 -13.19 -16.25
N LYS A 209 -15.26 -12.63 -15.30
CA LYS A 209 -14.98 -12.78 -13.86
C LYS A 209 -15.20 -14.22 -13.38
N GLY A 210 -16.31 -14.85 -13.78
CA GLY A 210 -16.62 -16.23 -13.41
C GLY A 210 -15.57 -17.21 -13.93
N ARG A 211 -15.17 -17.09 -15.20
CA ARG A 211 -14.08 -17.89 -15.77
C ARG A 211 -12.76 -17.63 -15.03
N ARG A 212 -12.43 -16.38 -14.73
CA ARG A 212 -11.19 -16.03 -14.01
C ARG A 212 -11.13 -16.60 -12.59
N PHE A 213 -12.26 -16.71 -11.87
CA PHE A 213 -12.26 -17.31 -10.54
C PHE A 213 -11.84 -18.78 -10.57
N ILE A 214 -12.39 -19.56 -11.50
CA ILE A 214 -12.03 -20.97 -11.69
C ILE A 214 -10.54 -21.09 -12.05
N LEU A 215 -10.07 -20.28 -13.01
CA LEU A 215 -8.67 -20.32 -13.44
C LEU A 215 -7.71 -19.88 -12.33
N ALA A 216 -8.08 -18.89 -11.51
CA ALA A 216 -7.25 -18.44 -10.39
C ALA A 216 -7.11 -19.53 -9.34
N ALA A 217 -8.22 -20.21 -9.01
CA ALA A 217 -8.20 -21.36 -8.12
C ALA A 217 -7.25 -22.47 -8.61
N ARG A 218 -7.33 -22.82 -9.91
CA ARG A 218 -6.42 -23.78 -10.53
C ARG A 218 -4.96 -23.32 -10.50
N ALA A 219 -4.71 -22.05 -10.82
CA ALA A 219 -3.35 -21.51 -10.81
C ALA A 219 -2.70 -21.68 -9.44
N PHE A 220 -3.40 -21.35 -8.35
CA PHE A 220 -2.91 -21.52 -6.98
C PHE A 220 -2.67 -22.98 -6.61
N LEU A 221 -3.59 -23.88 -6.96
CA LEU A 221 -3.47 -25.31 -6.64
C LEU A 221 -2.33 -26.00 -7.39
N GLU A 222 -2.06 -25.56 -8.62
CA GLU A 222 -1.02 -26.12 -9.48
C GLU A 222 0.31 -25.35 -9.39
N ASP A 223 0.35 -24.28 -8.59
CA ASP A 223 1.45 -23.30 -8.48
C ASP A 223 2.06 -22.93 -9.83
N ARG A 224 1.22 -22.62 -10.82
CA ARG A 224 1.66 -22.25 -12.17
C ARG A 224 0.81 -21.18 -12.81
N VAL A 225 1.42 -20.44 -13.73
CA VAL A 225 0.70 -19.51 -14.58
C VAL A 225 -0.19 -20.26 -15.57
N ILE A 226 -1.44 -19.84 -15.66
CA ILE A 226 -2.38 -20.32 -16.69
C ILE A 226 -2.51 -19.26 -17.77
N VAL A 227 -2.25 -19.67 -19.02
CA VAL A 227 -2.50 -18.84 -20.21
C VAL A 227 -3.98 -18.96 -20.59
N ILE A 228 -4.72 -17.85 -20.57
CA ILE A 228 -6.12 -17.78 -21.00
C ILE A 228 -6.19 -17.89 -22.52
N GLU A 229 -5.43 -17.02 -23.18
CA GLU A 229 -5.24 -16.92 -24.61
C GLU A 229 -3.83 -16.35 -24.84
N PRO A 230 -3.00 -16.90 -25.75
CA PRO A 230 -1.69 -16.32 -26.05
C PRO A 230 -1.84 -14.87 -26.51
N PRO A 231 -1.03 -13.93 -26.00
CA PRO A 231 -1.01 -12.58 -26.55
C PRO A 231 -0.46 -12.58 -27.97
N GLU A 232 -0.89 -11.61 -28.78
CA GLU A 232 -0.23 -11.31 -30.04
C GLU A 232 1.26 -11.01 -29.81
N ARG A 233 2.07 -11.13 -30.86
CA ARG A 233 3.50 -10.85 -30.78
C ARG A 233 3.75 -9.41 -30.32
N LEU A 234 4.33 -9.26 -29.13
CA LEU A 234 4.67 -7.95 -28.57
C LEU A 234 5.99 -7.46 -29.19
N PRO A 235 5.99 -6.35 -29.96
CA PRO A 235 7.18 -5.83 -30.62
C PRO A 235 8.24 -5.32 -29.63
N GLU A 236 9.47 -5.13 -30.11
CA GLU A 236 10.50 -4.44 -29.33
C GLU A 236 10.10 -3.00 -28.98
N GLY A 237 10.61 -2.52 -27.85
CA GLY A 237 10.28 -1.20 -27.33
C GLY A 237 10.99 -0.88 -26.03
N ILE A 238 10.82 0.36 -25.60
CA ILE A 238 11.47 0.95 -24.43
C ILE A 238 10.59 0.70 -23.21
N VAL A 239 11.16 0.21 -22.12
CA VAL A 239 10.43 0.13 -20.85
C VAL A 239 10.59 1.44 -20.09
N VAL A 240 9.51 1.96 -19.54
CA VAL A 240 9.50 3.23 -18.83
C VAL A 240 8.77 3.12 -17.50
N ASP A 241 9.39 3.70 -16.48
CA ASP A 241 8.79 3.92 -15.17
C ASP A 241 8.96 5.38 -14.75
N ILE A 242 7.93 5.92 -14.09
CA ILE A 242 7.86 7.34 -13.75
C ILE A 242 7.39 7.50 -12.32
N GLU A 243 8.17 8.25 -11.56
CA GLU A 243 7.84 8.65 -10.21
C GLU A 243 7.10 9.98 -10.17
N TYR A 244 6.04 9.99 -9.37
CA TYR A 244 5.08 11.09 -9.28
C TYR A 244 4.98 11.57 -7.84
N TYR A 245 5.02 12.88 -7.66
CA TYR A 245 4.85 13.53 -6.38
C TYR A 245 3.42 14.11 -6.27
N PRO A 246 2.52 13.48 -5.50
CA PRO A 246 1.10 13.84 -5.50
C PRO A 246 0.81 15.25 -4.95
N ALA A 247 1.64 15.75 -4.03
CA ALA A 247 1.40 17.04 -3.39
C ALA A 247 1.51 18.22 -4.37
N GLU A 248 2.39 18.12 -5.36
CA GLU A 248 2.60 19.13 -6.40
C GLU A 248 2.02 18.71 -7.76
N GLU A 249 1.34 17.57 -7.79
CA GLU A 249 0.77 16.99 -8.99
C GLU A 249 1.74 16.84 -10.18
N ARG A 250 3.01 16.52 -9.88
CA ARG A 250 4.11 16.59 -10.84
C ARG A 250 4.99 15.33 -10.81
N ASP A 251 5.50 14.95 -11.97
CA ASP A 251 6.52 13.90 -12.10
C ASP A 251 7.89 14.43 -11.63
N PHE A 252 8.71 13.59 -11.00
CA PHE A 252 10.04 13.99 -10.53
C PHE A 252 11.20 13.16 -11.08
N LEU A 253 10.96 11.88 -11.41
CA LEU A 253 11.98 10.99 -11.95
C LEU A 253 11.40 10.16 -13.09
N TYR A 254 12.11 10.14 -14.21
CA TYR A 254 11.81 9.34 -15.39
C TYR A 254 12.92 8.31 -15.56
N GLY A 255 12.57 7.02 -15.62
CA GLY A 255 13.49 5.94 -15.93
C GLY A 255 13.13 5.26 -17.23
N PHE A 256 14.13 5.03 -18.07
CA PHE A 256 14.02 4.35 -19.34
C PHE A 256 15.00 3.18 -19.38
N LEU A 257 14.54 2.04 -19.87
CA LEU A 257 15.38 0.89 -20.16
C LEU A 257 15.39 0.67 -21.68
N ILE A 258 16.55 0.90 -22.29
CA ILE A 258 16.77 0.87 -23.75
C ILE A 258 17.94 -0.08 -23.98
N ASP A 259 17.72 -1.17 -24.72
CA ASP A 259 18.78 -2.17 -24.97
C ASP A 259 19.51 -2.62 -23.69
N ASP A 260 18.74 -2.84 -22.61
CA ASP A 260 19.21 -3.17 -21.25
C ASP A 260 20.04 -2.10 -20.52
N GLU A 261 20.26 -0.93 -21.14
CA GLU A 261 20.84 0.26 -20.51
C GLU A 261 19.77 1.08 -19.79
N TYR A 262 19.99 1.34 -18.50
CA TYR A 262 19.16 2.25 -17.72
C TYR A 262 19.58 3.70 -17.94
N ARG A 263 18.64 4.54 -18.34
CA ARG A 263 18.81 5.99 -18.50
C ARG A 263 17.73 6.69 -17.70
N TYR A 264 18.08 7.78 -17.02
CA TYR A 264 17.14 8.53 -16.20
C TYR A 264 17.20 10.03 -16.45
N PHE A 265 16.14 10.72 -16.07
CA PHE A 265 16.07 12.18 -16.08
C PHE A 265 15.34 12.68 -14.84
N LEU A 266 15.96 13.62 -14.11
CA LEU A 266 15.32 14.32 -13.00
C LEU A 266 14.53 15.52 -13.55
N PHE A 267 13.20 15.51 -13.42
CA PHE A 267 12.35 16.46 -14.13
C PHE A 267 12.55 17.92 -13.71
N GLU A 268 12.97 18.18 -12.46
CA GLU A 268 13.27 19.55 -12.00
C GLU A 268 14.58 20.09 -12.60
N GLU A 269 15.53 19.24 -12.94
CA GLU A 269 16.89 19.65 -13.35
C GLU A 269 17.15 19.44 -14.85
N GLU A 270 16.47 18.48 -15.47
CA GLU A 270 16.82 17.94 -16.78
C GLU A 270 15.64 17.89 -17.75
N LYS A 271 14.62 18.73 -17.54
CA LYS A 271 13.43 18.79 -18.39
C LYS A 271 13.77 18.96 -19.87
N ASP A 272 14.68 19.89 -20.20
CA ASP A 272 15.03 20.16 -21.60
C ASP A 272 15.80 19.00 -22.22
N LYS A 273 16.69 18.36 -21.45
CA LYS A 273 17.40 17.14 -21.88
C LYS A 273 16.45 15.96 -22.09
N LEU A 274 15.45 15.81 -21.22
CA LEU A 274 14.41 14.80 -21.38
C LEU A 274 13.64 15.04 -22.67
N VAL A 275 13.27 16.29 -22.97
CA VAL A 275 12.58 16.65 -24.22
C VAL A 275 13.47 16.39 -25.44
N GLU A 276 14.76 16.74 -25.37
CA GLU A 276 15.74 16.47 -26.43
C GLU A 276 15.89 14.96 -26.67
N PHE A 277 16.05 14.18 -25.61
CA PHE A 277 16.08 12.72 -25.67
C PHE A 277 14.80 12.16 -26.29
N LEU A 278 13.63 12.60 -25.83
CA LEU A 278 12.36 12.14 -26.40
C LEU A 278 12.20 12.55 -27.86
N ASN A 279 12.75 13.69 -28.29
CA ASN A 279 12.73 14.14 -29.69
C ASN A 279 13.69 13.36 -30.59
N SER A 280 14.79 12.83 -30.04
CA SER A 280 15.76 12.04 -30.82
C SER A 280 15.25 10.62 -31.15
N LEU A 281 14.24 10.13 -30.43
CA LEU A 281 13.62 8.83 -30.72
C LEU A 281 12.73 8.86 -31.98
N ASP A 282 12.69 7.74 -32.68
CA ASP A 282 11.80 7.56 -33.85
C ASP A 282 10.33 7.51 -33.42
N SER A 283 9.42 8.12 -34.19
CA SER A 283 7.99 8.18 -33.84
C SER A 283 7.30 6.82 -33.76
N SER A 284 7.85 5.77 -34.38
CA SER A 284 7.37 4.39 -34.27
C SER A 284 7.80 3.69 -32.98
N SER A 285 8.62 4.34 -32.14
CA SER A 285 9.04 3.83 -30.83
C SER A 285 7.83 3.54 -29.95
N ARG A 286 7.91 2.42 -29.24
CA ARG A 286 6.88 1.94 -28.32
C ARG A 286 7.39 1.99 -26.90
N PHE A 287 6.53 2.43 -25.99
CA PHE A 287 6.82 2.51 -24.57
C PHE A 287 5.97 1.52 -23.80
N TYR A 288 6.62 0.64 -23.04
CA TYR A 288 5.97 -0.31 -22.15
C TYR A 288 6.02 0.22 -20.73
N HIS A 289 4.87 0.25 -20.07
CA HIS A 289 4.77 0.70 -18.68
C HIS A 289 3.86 -0.21 -17.87
N TYR A 290 4.14 -0.34 -16.57
CA TYR A 290 3.31 -1.10 -15.63
C TYR A 290 2.50 -0.14 -14.74
N HIS A 291 1.63 0.66 -15.36
CA HIS A 291 0.84 1.66 -14.63
C HIS A 291 -0.65 1.51 -14.89
N GLY A 292 -1.42 1.45 -13.79
CA GLY A 292 -2.88 1.61 -13.85
C GLY A 292 -3.29 2.98 -14.41
N PRO A 293 -4.59 3.19 -14.69
CA PRO A 293 -5.11 4.36 -15.41
C PRO A 293 -4.79 5.73 -14.78
N GLU A 294 -4.29 5.78 -13.55
CA GLU A 294 -4.06 6.99 -12.76
C GLU A 294 -2.80 7.80 -13.15
N LYS A 295 -1.78 7.19 -13.80
CA LYS A 295 -0.52 7.90 -14.16
C LYS A 295 -0.46 8.43 -15.60
N ARG A 296 -1.60 8.67 -16.26
CA ARG A 296 -1.70 9.07 -17.69
C ARG A 296 -1.19 10.48 -18.06
N LYS A 297 -0.51 11.23 -17.18
CA LYS A 297 -0.12 12.62 -17.46
C LYS A 297 1.03 12.75 -18.49
N ILE A 298 1.90 11.75 -18.62
CA ILE A 298 3.00 11.72 -19.59
C ILE A 298 2.59 11.59 -21.05
N LEU A 299 1.44 10.96 -21.31
CA LEU A 299 0.86 10.83 -22.65
C LEU A 299 0.65 12.20 -23.33
N ARG A 300 0.59 13.29 -22.55
CA ARG A 300 0.40 14.64 -23.09
C ARG A 300 1.68 15.29 -23.61
N MET A 301 2.87 14.90 -23.12
CA MET A 301 4.14 15.48 -23.58
C MET A 301 4.65 14.86 -24.89
N VAL A 302 4.19 13.65 -25.23
CA VAL A 302 4.74 12.81 -26.30
C VAL A 302 3.65 12.03 -27.03
N ASN A 303 2.56 12.71 -27.39
CA ASN A 303 1.39 12.12 -28.06
C ASN A 303 1.70 11.43 -29.43
N ARG A 304 2.95 11.50 -29.90
CA ARG A 304 3.43 10.81 -31.11
C ARG A 304 3.81 9.35 -30.90
N PHE A 305 4.05 8.90 -29.67
CA PHE A 305 4.48 7.53 -29.39
C PHE A 305 3.33 6.62 -28.98
N THR A 306 3.51 5.32 -29.20
CA THR A 306 2.57 4.30 -28.71
C THR A 306 2.96 3.85 -27.31
N PHE A 307 2.06 4.00 -26.35
CA PHE A 307 2.24 3.50 -24.98
C PHE A 307 1.39 2.24 -24.77
N LEU A 308 2.03 1.18 -24.29
CA LEU A 308 1.44 -0.12 -24.06
C LEU A 308 1.44 -0.42 -22.56
N ASP A 309 0.23 -0.64 -22.04
CA ASP A 309 0.01 -0.98 -20.63
C ASP A 309 0.24 -2.49 -20.41
N VAL A 310 1.42 -2.82 -19.89
CA VAL A 310 1.84 -4.19 -19.59
C VAL A 310 0.88 -4.84 -18.60
N PHE A 311 0.38 -4.11 -17.61
CA PHE A 311 -0.56 -4.64 -16.62
C PHE A 311 -1.87 -5.08 -17.28
N SER A 312 -2.42 -4.25 -18.16
CA SER A 312 -3.68 -4.56 -18.86
C SER A 312 -3.54 -5.77 -19.77
N ILE A 313 -2.45 -5.86 -20.54
CA ILE A 313 -2.18 -7.01 -21.42
C ILE A 313 -1.96 -8.26 -20.57
N LEU A 314 -1.12 -8.21 -19.53
CA LEU A 314 -0.84 -9.33 -18.64
C LEU A 314 -2.14 -9.87 -18.02
N LYS A 315 -2.97 -8.98 -17.46
CA LYS A 315 -4.22 -9.38 -16.81
C LYS A 315 -5.19 -10.02 -17.79
N ARG A 316 -5.25 -9.57 -19.04
CA ARG A 316 -6.13 -10.15 -20.06
C ARG A 316 -5.73 -11.58 -20.44
N HIS A 317 -4.44 -11.83 -20.58
CA HIS A 317 -3.93 -13.07 -21.18
C HIS A 317 -3.53 -14.14 -20.15
N PHE A 318 -3.24 -13.76 -18.90
CA PHE A 318 -2.64 -14.65 -17.92
C PHE A 318 -3.35 -14.65 -16.56
N VAL A 319 -3.38 -15.82 -15.93
CA VAL A 319 -3.79 -16.03 -14.54
C VAL A 319 -2.62 -16.55 -13.72
N PHE A 320 -2.13 -15.72 -12.80
CA PHE A 320 -1.04 -16.05 -11.89
C PHE A 320 -1.59 -16.53 -10.54
N PRO A 321 -0.88 -17.40 -9.81
CA PRO A 321 -1.21 -17.80 -8.45
C PRO A 321 -0.78 -16.73 -7.44
N VAL A 322 -1.30 -15.51 -7.59
CA VAL A 322 -1.01 -14.38 -6.70
C VAL A 322 -2.27 -13.60 -6.36
N MET A 323 -2.35 -13.10 -5.13
CA MET A 323 -3.49 -12.29 -4.66
C MET A 323 -3.46 -10.87 -5.22
N SER A 324 -2.31 -10.40 -5.71
CA SER A 324 -2.13 -9.04 -6.23
C SER A 324 -1.34 -9.04 -7.54
N TYR A 325 -1.88 -8.36 -8.55
CA TYR A 325 -1.20 -8.09 -9.82
C TYR A 325 -0.35 -6.81 -9.78
N SER A 326 0.10 -6.38 -8.60
CA SER A 326 1.15 -5.35 -8.49
C SER A 326 2.44 -5.84 -9.15
N LEU A 327 3.21 -4.92 -9.75
CA LEU A 327 4.49 -5.23 -10.39
C LEU A 327 5.40 -6.06 -9.48
N LYS A 328 5.61 -5.59 -8.25
CA LYS A 328 6.40 -6.27 -7.20
C LYS A 328 6.02 -7.73 -7.01
N ARG A 329 4.72 -8.06 -7.04
CA ARG A 329 4.25 -9.44 -6.82
C ARG A 329 4.39 -10.33 -8.04
N ILE A 330 4.02 -9.84 -9.22
CA ILE A 330 4.17 -10.60 -10.46
C ILE A 330 5.64 -10.85 -10.75
N ALA A 331 6.48 -9.83 -10.68
CA ALA A 331 7.89 -9.97 -11.01
C ALA A 331 8.63 -10.87 -10.00
N ARG A 332 8.31 -10.80 -8.69
CA ARG A 332 8.83 -11.77 -7.70
C ARG A 332 8.44 -13.20 -8.01
N TYR A 333 7.17 -13.44 -8.37
CA TYR A 333 6.74 -14.77 -8.80
C TYR A 333 7.54 -15.25 -10.02
N LEU A 334 7.91 -14.34 -10.92
CA LEU A 334 8.79 -14.62 -12.07
C LEU A 334 10.30 -14.64 -11.71
N GLY A 335 10.66 -14.61 -10.42
CA GLY A 335 12.03 -14.69 -9.93
C GLY A 335 12.83 -13.39 -9.99
N TYR A 336 12.18 -12.22 -10.03
CA TYR A 336 12.85 -10.93 -9.89
C TYR A 336 13.03 -10.56 -8.43
N GLU A 337 14.25 -10.22 -8.03
CA GLU A 337 14.60 -9.76 -6.69
C GLU A 337 14.93 -8.27 -6.74
N TRP A 338 14.18 -7.46 -5.98
CA TRP A 338 14.50 -6.04 -5.83
C TRP A 338 15.82 -5.87 -5.06
N ARG A 339 16.66 -4.95 -5.53
CA ARG A 339 17.91 -4.55 -4.89
C ARG A 339 17.68 -3.61 -3.71
N THR A 340 16.46 -3.10 -3.55
CA THR A 340 16.06 -2.17 -2.50
C THR A 340 14.81 -2.63 -1.76
N PRO A 341 14.73 -2.43 -0.43
CA PRO A 341 13.50 -2.69 0.34
C PRO A 341 12.45 -1.59 0.14
N LEU A 342 12.79 -0.49 -0.53
CA LEU A 342 11.95 0.70 -0.66
C LEU A 342 10.56 0.37 -1.24
N ASN A 343 9.56 1.15 -0.80
CA ASN A 343 8.21 1.14 -1.33
C ASN A 343 7.79 2.54 -1.86
N GLY A 344 6.62 2.58 -2.51
CA GLY A 344 6.11 3.80 -3.16
C GLY A 344 5.86 5.00 -2.23
N TYR A 345 5.74 4.81 -0.91
CA TYR A 345 5.68 5.94 0.03
C TYR A 345 7.07 6.43 0.44
N GLU A 346 8.03 5.52 0.58
CA GLU A 346 9.39 5.85 1.00
C GLU A 346 10.13 6.64 -0.08
N ILE A 347 9.93 6.30 -1.37
CA ILE A 347 10.52 7.06 -2.48
C ILE A 347 10.09 8.54 -2.47
N ILE A 348 8.85 8.84 -2.07
CA ILE A 348 8.36 10.21 -1.91
C ILE A 348 9.11 10.93 -0.77
N SER A 349 9.30 10.26 0.37
CA SER A 349 10.04 10.82 1.51
C SER A 349 11.53 11.06 1.18
N LEU A 350 12.14 10.15 0.41
CA LEU A 350 13.50 10.32 -0.10
C LEU A 350 13.59 11.51 -1.03
N TYR A 351 12.64 11.66 -1.97
CA TYR A 351 12.58 12.81 -2.86
C TYR A 351 12.46 14.13 -2.08
N GLU A 352 11.55 14.23 -1.10
CA GLU A 352 11.42 15.43 -0.26
C GLU A 352 12.71 15.79 0.48
N THR A 353 13.46 14.78 0.94
CA THR A 353 14.74 14.96 1.64
C THR A 353 15.82 15.40 0.66
N TRP A 354 15.96 14.68 -0.46
CA TRP A 354 16.93 14.98 -1.51
C TRP A 354 16.75 16.39 -2.08
N ARG A 355 15.52 16.87 -2.27
CA ARG A 355 15.28 18.25 -2.73
C ARG A 355 15.92 19.30 -1.83
N LYS A 356 15.97 19.04 -0.52
CA LYS A 356 16.52 19.96 0.49
C LYS A 356 18.02 19.81 0.65
N THR A 357 18.53 18.58 0.62
CA THR A 357 19.93 18.27 0.95
C THR A 357 20.82 18.13 -0.27
N LYS A 358 20.24 17.77 -1.42
CA LYS A 358 20.94 17.33 -2.64
C LYS A 358 21.94 16.20 -2.39
N ASP A 359 21.64 15.34 -1.41
CA ASP A 359 22.48 14.22 -1.00
C ASP A 359 22.57 13.15 -2.09
N ALA A 360 23.80 12.84 -2.52
CA ALA A 360 24.06 11.88 -3.60
C ALA A 360 23.63 10.44 -3.26
N GLU A 361 23.69 10.03 -1.99
CA GLU A 361 23.30 8.68 -1.59
C GLU A 361 21.76 8.53 -1.61
N ILE A 362 21.03 9.57 -1.23
CA ILE A 362 19.56 9.59 -1.36
C ILE A 362 19.16 9.49 -2.83
N LEU A 363 19.82 10.26 -3.72
CA LEU A 363 19.59 10.15 -5.16
C LEU A 363 19.85 8.73 -5.67
N LYS A 364 20.98 8.13 -5.28
CA LYS A 364 21.34 6.76 -5.67
C LYS A 364 20.27 5.74 -5.26
N GLN A 365 19.71 5.86 -4.05
CA GLN A 365 18.61 5.00 -3.60
C GLN A 365 17.35 5.18 -4.43
N MET A 366 17.01 6.42 -4.79
CA MET A 366 15.87 6.71 -5.65
C MET A 366 16.03 6.12 -7.06
N LEU A 367 17.22 6.28 -7.65
CA LEU A 367 17.55 5.71 -8.96
C LEU A 367 17.55 4.18 -8.93
N LEU A 368 18.07 3.57 -7.87
CA LEU A 368 18.06 2.11 -7.71
C LEU A 368 16.62 1.55 -7.68
N TYR A 369 15.72 2.21 -6.95
CA TYR A 369 14.31 1.85 -6.88
C TYR A 369 13.63 1.92 -8.25
N ASN A 370 13.79 3.05 -8.95
CA ASN A 370 13.17 3.25 -10.26
C ASN A 370 13.79 2.34 -11.35
N GLU A 371 15.10 2.07 -11.28
CA GLU A 371 15.75 1.08 -12.15
C GLU A 371 15.19 -0.33 -11.92
N ASP A 372 14.95 -0.72 -10.66
CA ASP A 372 14.31 -1.99 -10.37
C ASP A 372 12.91 -2.10 -10.97
N ASP A 373 12.11 -1.03 -10.94
CA ASP A 373 10.76 -1.05 -11.51
C ASP A 373 10.76 -1.19 -13.04
N VAL A 374 11.69 -0.56 -13.77
CA VAL A 374 11.81 -0.79 -15.23
C VAL A 374 12.36 -2.18 -15.56
N ARG A 375 13.33 -2.69 -14.80
CA ARG A 375 13.89 -4.03 -15.02
C ARG A 375 12.89 -5.13 -14.68
N ALA A 376 12.13 -4.96 -13.59
CA ALA A 376 11.03 -5.84 -13.24
C ALA A 376 9.93 -5.81 -14.31
N THR A 377 9.59 -4.62 -14.84
CA THR A 377 8.62 -4.52 -15.95
C THR A 377 9.12 -5.23 -17.19
N LYS A 378 10.42 -5.12 -17.53
CA LYS A 378 11.03 -5.91 -18.62
C LYS A 378 10.93 -7.41 -18.37
N LYS A 379 11.20 -7.90 -17.15
CA LYS A 379 11.05 -9.32 -16.80
C LYS A 379 9.64 -9.84 -17.06
N VAL A 380 8.61 -9.05 -16.73
CA VAL A 380 7.20 -9.38 -17.02
C VAL A 380 6.95 -9.40 -18.53
N LEU A 381 7.47 -8.40 -19.26
CA LEU A 381 7.33 -8.31 -20.71
C LEU A 381 7.99 -9.50 -21.44
N ASP A 382 9.20 -9.88 -21.02
CA ASP A 382 9.95 -11.01 -21.56
C ASP A 382 9.19 -12.33 -21.32
N PHE A 383 8.58 -12.50 -20.15
CA PHE A 383 7.68 -13.63 -19.87
C PHE A 383 6.46 -13.65 -20.82
N MET A 384 5.82 -12.49 -21.05
CA MET A 384 4.67 -12.43 -21.95
C MET A 384 5.06 -12.75 -23.39
N ARG A 385 6.22 -12.26 -23.84
CA ARG A 385 6.78 -12.53 -25.18
C ARG A 385 7.10 -14.00 -25.40
N SER A 386 7.62 -14.71 -24.38
CA SER A 386 7.90 -16.15 -24.50
C SER A 386 6.64 -17.02 -24.61
N HIS A 387 5.46 -16.43 -24.34
CA HIS A 387 4.16 -17.07 -24.47
C HIS A 387 3.29 -16.47 -25.59
N SER A 388 3.83 -15.54 -26.39
CA SER A 388 3.13 -14.99 -27.55
C SER A 388 2.94 -16.06 -28.62
N SER A 389 1.83 -15.99 -29.36
CA SER A 389 1.65 -16.83 -30.54
C SER A 389 2.72 -16.54 -31.59
N PHE A 390 3.37 -17.58 -32.13
CA PHE A 390 4.14 -17.45 -33.36
C PHE A 390 3.14 -17.17 -34.49
N SER A 391 3.17 -15.95 -35.02
CA SER A 391 2.46 -15.58 -36.25
C SER A 391 3.14 -16.22 -37.46
#